data_AF-A0A101FHR4-F1
#
_entry.id   AF-A0A101FHR4-F1
#
_cell.length_a   1.000
_cell.length_b   1.000
_cell.length_c   1.000
_cell.angle_alpha   90.00
_cell.angle_beta   90.00
_cell.angle_gamma   90.00
#
_symmetry.space_group_name_H-M   'P 1'
#
loop_
_entity.id
_entity.type
_entity.pdbx_description
1 polymer ?
#
loop_
_entity_poly.entity_id
_entity_poly.type
_entity_poly.pdbx_seq_one_letter_code
_entity_poly.pdbx_strand_id
1 'polypeptide(L)'
;MSHYINNLLSEVLDDWRFNNSNNSFSQKKFLQLVNQQPEVVLNKIFFDFYPTHPAINSFSALRRFFITKFEDIYRGFAEYTTILQNAMEREVLSDSEFVLSREARFIIKEVLILAINSPKTSPQHRFLLFKNLNLLKTNPYYRKLIPESQEELLSNLPFYMEQAELLAELPDFSGVYFTAPEMAPFWNAISKYTFTAADEYKLELFLNLSRKQQILFTLANFIKRCPDISLVKKASAVYITLGEVIPWTKHPFIRRLLAVSYQEALTLIYKTK
;
A
#
# COMPACT_ATOMS: atom_id res chain seq x y z
N MET A 1 20.52 -28.01 8.38
CA MET A 1 19.28 -27.27 8.69
C MET A 1 18.60 -26.70 7.44
N SER A 2 19.33 -26.00 6.54
CA SER A 2 18.78 -25.48 5.27
C SER A 2 18.12 -26.55 4.37
N HIS A 3 18.76 -27.72 4.20
CA HIS A 3 18.22 -28.83 3.39
C HIS A 3 16.91 -29.41 3.95
N TYR A 4 16.79 -29.45 5.28
CA TYR A 4 15.59 -29.93 5.96
C TYR A 4 14.41 -28.96 5.75
N ILE A 5 14.65 -27.64 5.82
CA ILE A 5 13.61 -26.64 5.59
C ILE A 5 13.19 -26.63 4.12
N ASN A 6 14.12 -26.81 3.17
CA ASN A 6 13.78 -26.90 1.75
C ASN A 6 12.87 -28.10 1.44
N ASN A 7 13.19 -29.27 2.00
CA ASN A 7 12.36 -30.46 1.81
C ASN A 7 10.96 -30.25 2.41
N LEU A 8 10.89 -29.72 3.63
CA LEU A 8 9.62 -29.43 4.29
C LEU A 8 8.79 -28.38 3.52
N LEU A 9 9.41 -27.32 3.01
CA LEU A 9 8.72 -26.28 2.24
C LEU A 9 8.19 -26.86 0.92
N SER A 10 8.97 -27.69 0.23
CA SER A 10 8.53 -28.35 -1.00
C SER A 10 7.33 -29.26 -0.72
N GLU A 11 7.41 -30.11 0.32
CA GLU A 11 6.30 -30.96 0.75
C GLU A 11 5.02 -30.17 1.07
N VAL A 12 5.15 -29.06 1.81
CA VAL A 12 4.00 -28.22 2.20
C VAL A 12 3.39 -27.49 1.00
N LEU A 13 4.21 -27.02 0.08
CA LEU A 13 3.75 -26.32 -1.13
C LEU A 13 3.15 -27.29 -2.15
N ASP A 14 3.67 -28.51 -2.24
CA ASP A 14 3.09 -29.59 -3.04
C ASP A 14 1.77 -30.07 -2.43
N ASP A 15 1.71 -30.28 -1.12
CA ASP A 15 0.45 -30.56 -0.40
C ASP A 15 -0.57 -29.46 -0.70
N TRP A 16 -0.17 -28.18 -0.62
CA TRP A 16 -1.06 -27.07 -0.91
C TRP A 16 -1.54 -27.04 -2.38
N ARG A 17 -0.69 -27.47 -3.32
CA ARG A 17 -1.03 -27.56 -4.76
C ARG A 17 -1.98 -28.71 -5.07
N PHE A 18 -1.81 -29.86 -4.42
CA PHE A 18 -2.47 -31.11 -4.79
C PHE A 18 -3.61 -31.52 -3.83
N ASN A 19 -3.61 -31.09 -2.56
CA ASN A 19 -4.60 -31.47 -1.54
C ASN A 19 -4.87 -30.35 -0.51
N ASN A 20 -6.10 -29.83 -0.48
CA ASN A 20 -6.57 -28.85 0.52
C ASN A 20 -6.75 -29.44 1.96
N SER A 21 -6.12 -30.58 2.29
CA SER A 21 -6.21 -31.14 3.64
C SER A 21 -5.40 -30.26 4.60
N ASN A 22 -6.11 -29.43 5.37
CA ASN A 22 -5.58 -28.46 6.33
C ASN A 22 -4.80 -29.05 7.53
N ASN A 23 -4.46 -30.34 7.52
CA ASN A 23 -4.10 -31.10 8.72
C ASN A 23 -2.90 -32.05 8.54
N SER A 24 -2.11 -31.92 7.48
CA SER A 24 -0.90 -32.75 7.33
C SER A 24 0.14 -32.43 8.41
N PHE A 25 0.93 -33.42 8.79
CA PHE A 25 2.02 -33.25 9.76
C PHE A 25 3.02 -32.18 9.31
N SER A 26 3.35 -32.18 8.01
CA SER A 26 4.25 -31.20 7.39
C SER A 26 3.68 -29.78 7.48
N GLN A 27 2.36 -29.57 7.26
CA GLN A 27 1.73 -28.27 7.47
C GLN A 27 1.84 -27.79 8.92
N LYS A 28 1.50 -28.64 9.91
CA LYS A 28 1.61 -28.24 11.34
C LYS A 28 3.04 -27.88 11.73
N LYS A 29 4.01 -28.65 11.24
CA LYS A 29 5.43 -28.41 11.49
C LYS A 29 5.92 -27.13 10.82
N PHE A 30 5.42 -26.82 9.62
CA PHE A 30 5.67 -25.56 8.94
C PHE A 30 5.14 -24.37 9.73
N LEU A 31 3.88 -24.40 10.18
CA LEU A 31 3.28 -23.32 10.98
C LEU A 31 4.07 -23.08 12.28
N GLN A 32 4.53 -24.13 12.94
CA GLN A 32 5.41 -24.02 14.10
C GLN A 32 6.73 -23.35 13.76
N LEU A 33 7.38 -23.76 12.67
CA LEU A 33 8.66 -23.20 12.24
C LEU A 33 8.56 -21.74 11.81
N VAL A 34 7.45 -21.32 11.18
CA VAL A 34 7.22 -19.89 10.87
C VAL A 34 7.27 -19.04 12.13
N ASN A 35 6.78 -19.54 13.28
CA ASN A 35 6.83 -18.80 14.54
C ASN A 35 8.13 -19.00 15.34
N GLN A 36 8.82 -20.11 15.18
CA GLN A 36 10.06 -20.40 15.93
C GLN A 36 11.31 -19.85 15.23
N GLN A 37 11.31 -19.82 13.90
CA GLN A 37 12.43 -19.40 13.05
C GLN A 37 11.93 -18.54 11.88
N PRO A 38 11.24 -17.43 12.15
CA PRO A 38 10.58 -16.63 11.13
C PRO A 38 11.52 -16.15 10.03
N GLU A 39 12.72 -15.69 10.37
CA GLU A 39 13.71 -15.23 9.39
C GLU A 39 14.09 -16.31 8.38
N VAL A 40 14.49 -17.48 8.88
CA VAL A 40 14.96 -18.58 8.02
C VAL A 40 13.85 -19.09 7.11
N VAL A 41 12.64 -19.23 7.65
CA VAL A 41 11.51 -19.81 6.91
C VAL A 41 10.93 -18.80 5.91
N LEU A 42 10.72 -17.56 6.34
CA LEU A 42 10.10 -16.53 5.49
C LEU A 42 11.07 -16.03 4.42
N ASN A 43 12.37 -15.91 4.70
CA ASN A 43 13.35 -15.61 3.66
C ASN A 43 13.34 -16.69 2.56
N LYS A 44 13.35 -17.97 2.95
CA LYS A 44 13.27 -19.06 1.98
C LYS A 44 11.99 -19.02 1.15
N ILE A 45 10.84 -18.74 1.76
CA ILE A 45 9.61 -18.62 0.99
C ILE A 45 9.64 -17.41 0.05
N PHE A 46 9.96 -16.22 0.55
CA PHE A 46 9.86 -15.00 -0.23
C PHE A 46 10.94 -14.86 -1.32
N PHE A 47 12.15 -15.36 -1.06
CA PHE A 47 13.30 -15.16 -1.94
C PHE A 47 13.70 -16.42 -2.72
N ASP A 48 13.57 -17.62 -2.15
CA ASP A 48 14.01 -18.85 -2.83
C ASP A 48 12.86 -19.54 -3.59
N PHE A 49 11.70 -19.69 -2.94
CA PHE A 49 10.58 -20.49 -3.46
C PHE A 49 9.54 -19.69 -4.25
N TYR A 50 9.14 -18.51 -3.79
CA TYR A 50 8.12 -17.70 -4.45
C TYR A 50 8.41 -17.42 -5.94
N PRO A 51 9.64 -17.07 -6.36
CA PRO A 51 9.88 -16.80 -7.78
C PRO A 51 9.89 -18.07 -8.66
N THR A 52 10.02 -19.26 -8.08
CA THR A 52 10.34 -20.49 -8.83
C THR A 52 9.33 -21.62 -8.66
N HIS A 53 8.60 -21.67 -7.54
CA HIS A 53 7.77 -22.81 -7.18
C HIS A 53 6.37 -22.72 -7.82
N PRO A 54 5.92 -23.72 -8.57
CA PRO A 54 4.69 -23.67 -9.36
C PRO A 54 3.41 -23.48 -8.54
N ALA A 55 3.45 -23.83 -7.25
CA ALA A 55 2.32 -23.61 -6.36
C ALA A 55 2.11 -22.10 -6.09
N ILE A 56 3.18 -21.37 -5.72
CA ILE A 56 3.12 -19.99 -5.25
C ILE A 56 3.67 -18.97 -6.27
N ASN A 57 3.90 -19.36 -7.53
CA ASN A 57 4.53 -18.55 -8.59
C ASN A 57 3.79 -17.25 -9.00
N SER A 58 2.71 -16.89 -8.31
CA SER A 58 2.02 -15.62 -8.48
C SER A 58 1.72 -15.00 -7.13
N PHE A 59 1.69 -13.67 -7.09
CA PHE A 59 1.42 -12.92 -5.88
C PHE A 59 0.10 -13.34 -5.22
N SER A 60 -0.95 -13.56 -6.02
CA SER A 60 -2.25 -14.03 -5.53
C SER A 60 -2.17 -15.41 -4.87
N ALA A 61 -1.37 -16.32 -5.42
CA ALA A 61 -1.14 -17.64 -4.87
C ALA A 61 -0.37 -17.58 -3.55
N LEU A 62 0.75 -16.85 -3.51
CA LEU A 62 1.54 -16.61 -2.30
C LEU A 62 0.70 -15.95 -1.18
N ARG A 63 -0.09 -14.93 -1.54
CA ARG A 63 -0.99 -14.25 -0.61
C ARG A 63 -2.03 -15.21 -0.03
N ARG A 64 -2.68 -16.03 -0.87
CA ARG A 64 -3.68 -17.01 -0.41
C ARG A 64 -3.08 -18.05 0.52
N PHE A 65 -1.86 -18.52 0.24
CA PHE A 65 -1.14 -19.49 1.06
C PHE A 65 -1.01 -19.01 2.51
N PHE A 66 -0.63 -17.74 2.73
CA PHE A 66 -0.46 -17.20 4.07
C PHE A 66 -1.76 -16.73 4.74
N ILE A 67 -2.64 -16.05 4.02
CA ILE A 67 -3.87 -15.48 4.59
C ILE A 67 -4.75 -16.57 5.20
N THR A 68 -4.86 -17.74 4.58
CA THR A 68 -5.70 -18.82 5.09
C THR A 68 -5.20 -19.41 6.42
N LYS A 69 -3.97 -19.10 6.83
CA LYS A 69 -3.30 -19.59 8.04
C LYS A 69 -2.91 -18.48 9.01
N PHE A 70 -3.44 -17.26 8.81
CA PHE A 70 -2.98 -16.07 9.52
C PHE A 70 -3.02 -16.23 11.05
N GLU A 71 -4.05 -16.89 11.59
CA GLU A 71 -4.20 -17.11 13.04
C GLU A 71 -3.05 -17.94 13.64
N ASP A 72 -2.46 -18.83 12.84
CA ASP A 72 -1.40 -19.73 13.28
C ASP A 72 0.00 -19.13 13.10
N ILE A 73 0.17 -18.13 12.24
CA ILE A 73 1.51 -17.64 11.82
C ILE A 73 1.78 -16.18 12.17
N TYR A 74 0.78 -15.43 12.64
CA TYR A 74 0.92 -13.97 12.79
C TYR A 74 2.05 -13.55 13.74
N ARG A 75 2.44 -14.41 14.71
CA ARG A 75 3.51 -14.11 15.66
C ARG A 75 4.87 -14.12 14.98
N GLY A 76 5.15 -15.16 14.17
CA GLY A 76 6.35 -15.22 13.35
C GLY A 76 6.43 -14.07 12.36
N PHE A 77 5.31 -13.73 11.72
CA PHE A 77 5.22 -12.56 10.85
C PHE A 77 5.50 -11.25 11.58
N ALA A 78 5.00 -11.10 12.80
CA ALA A 78 5.24 -9.93 13.64
C ALA A 78 6.71 -9.81 14.03
N GLU A 79 7.36 -10.90 14.44
CA GLU A 79 8.79 -10.93 14.73
C GLU A 79 9.63 -10.64 13.47
N TYR A 80 9.25 -11.22 12.34
CA TYR A 80 9.90 -10.98 11.05
C TYR A 80 9.88 -9.50 10.64
N THR A 81 8.83 -8.73 11.01
CA THR A 81 8.85 -7.27 10.77
C THR A 81 10.03 -6.57 11.42
N THR A 82 10.41 -7.00 12.63
CA THR A 82 11.51 -6.42 13.39
C THR A 82 12.84 -6.82 12.77
N ILE A 83 12.94 -8.06 12.31
CA ILE A 83 14.13 -8.59 11.62
C ILE A 83 14.34 -7.85 10.30
N LEU A 84 13.30 -7.72 9.47
CA LEU A 84 13.35 -6.96 8.24
C LEU A 84 13.75 -5.50 8.48
N GLN A 85 13.15 -4.85 9.49
CA GLN A 85 13.49 -3.47 9.84
C GLN A 85 14.98 -3.35 10.22
N ASN A 86 15.50 -4.27 11.03
CA ASN A 86 16.92 -4.28 11.42
C ASN A 86 17.85 -4.55 10.22
N ALA A 87 17.47 -5.46 9.30
CA ALA A 87 18.23 -5.73 8.09
C ALA A 87 18.24 -4.53 7.14
N MET A 88 17.11 -3.82 7.05
CA MET A 88 16.96 -2.60 6.27
C MET A 88 17.79 -1.44 6.85
N GLU A 89 17.83 -1.29 8.17
CA GLU A 89 18.67 -0.29 8.85
C GLU A 89 20.17 -0.54 8.67
N ARG A 90 20.57 -1.79 8.43
CA ARG A 90 21.97 -2.21 8.21
C ARG A 90 22.37 -2.27 6.74
N GLU A 91 21.47 -1.91 5.81
CA GLU A 91 21.72 -1.87 4.36
C GLU A 91 22.19 -3.22 3.76
N VAL A 92 21.69 -4.35 4.27
CA VAL A 92 22.17 -5.69 3.90
C VAL A 92 21.42 -6.32 2.72
N LEU A 93 20.33 -5.71 2.24
CA LEU A 93 19.48 -6.24 1.17
C LEU A 93 19.82 -5.65 -0.20
N SER A 94 19.77 -6.47 -1.25
CA SER A 94 19.92 -6.08 -2.65
C SER A 94 18.63 -5.49 -3.26
N ASP A 95 18.75 -4.79 -4.40
CA ASP A 95 17.60 -4.18 -5.10
C ASP A 95 16.52 -5.18 -5.51
N SER A 96 16.92 -6.39 -5.93
CA SER A 96 15.99 -7.47 -6.26
C SER A 96 15.24 -7.99 -5.02
N GLU A 97 15.92 -8.06 -3.88
CA GLU A 97 15.31 -8.38 -2.59
C GLU A 97 14.39 -7.25 -2.13
N PHE A 98 14.67 -5.99 -2.49
CA PHE A 98 13.77 -4.87 -2.20
C PHE A 98 12.46 -4.91 -3.00
N VAL A 99 12.49 -5.29 -4.28
CA VAL A 99 11.26 -5.47 -5.06
C VAL A 99 10.42 -6.58 -4.43
N LEU A 100 10.99 -7.77 -4.23
CA LEU A 100 10.33 -8.90 -3.56
C LEU A 100 9.92 -8.57 -2.11
N SER A 101 10.63 -7.67 -1.43
CA SER A 101 10.25 -7.17 -0.10
C SER A 101 8.94 -6.39 -0.14
N ARG A 102 8.50 -5.84 -1.28
CA ARG A 102 7.20 -5.16 -1.39
C ARG A 102 6.07 -6.17 -1.24
N GLU A 103 6.11 -7.29 -1.96
CA GLU A 103 5.12 -8.36 -1.87
C GLU A 103 5.15 -8.99 -0.47
N ALA A 104 6.35 -9.24 0.07
CA ALA A 104 6.50 -9.71 1.44
C ALA A 104 5.88 -8.72 2.44
N ARG A 105 6.22 -7.42 2.37
CA ARG A 105 5.64 -6.38 3.25
C ARG A 105 4.13 -6.28 3.11
N PHE A 106 3.58 -6.45 1.91
CA PHE A 106 2.13 -6.45 1.70
C PHE A 106 1.48 -7.61 2.43
N ILE A 107 1.98 -8.83 2.20
CA ILE A 107 1.45 -10.05 2.84
C ILE A 107 1.61 -9.96 4.34
N ILE A 108 2.74 -9.46 4.84
CA ILE A 108 2.96 -9.28 6.27
C ILE A 108 1.99 -8.26 6.85
N LYS A 109 1.81 -7.09 6.23
CA LYS A 109 0.81 -6.10 6.65
C LYS A 109 -0.57 -6.73 6.74
N GLU A 110 -0.95 -7.51 5.75
CA GLU A 110 -2.26 -8.13 5.68
C GLU A 110 -2.46 -9.20 6.76
N VAL A 111 -1.51 -10.10 6.96
CA VAL A 111 -1.52 -11.07 8.05
C VAL A 111 -1.66 -10.38 9.41
N LEU A 112 -0.93 -9.29 9.63
CA LEU A 112 -1.00 -8.51 10.88
C LEU A 112 -2.35 -7.80 11.05
N ILE A 113 -2.91 -7.21 9.98
CA ILE A 113 -4.24 -6.57 10.01
C ILE A 113 -5.32 -7.61 10.34
N LEU A 114 -5.28 -8.77 9.71
CA LEU A 114 -6.21 -9.86 9.99
C LEU A 114 -6.09 -10.32 11.45
N ALA A 115 -4.86 -10.47 11.96
CA ALA A 115 -4.61 -10.84 13.35
C ALA A 115 -5.08 -9.76 14.35
N ILE A 116 -4.88 -8.47 14.05
CA ILE A 116 -5.38 -7.35 14.86
C ILE A 116 -6.91 -7.40 14.98
N ASN A 117 -7.58 -7.64 13.85
CA ASN A 117 -9.04 -7.68 13.77
C ASN A 117 -9.65 -9.02 14.23
N SER A 118 -8.84 -10.05 14.46
CA SER A 118 -9.36 -11.34 14.93
C SER A 118 -9.88 -11.23 16.37
N PRO A 119 -11.07 -11.79 16.66
CA PRO A 119 -11.60 -11.83 18.02
C PRO A 119 -10.75 -12.68 18.97
N LYS A 120 -9.94 -13.61 18.44
CA LYS A 120 -9.07 -14.50 19.22
C LYS A 120 -7.81 -13.83 19.76
N THR A 121 -7.46 -12.64 19.24
CA THR A 121 -6.24 -11.93 19.63
C THR A 121 -6.47 -11.11 20.90
N SER A 122 -5.65 -11.32 21.92
CA SER A 122 -5.77 -10.57 23.17
C SER A 122 -5.44 -9.08 22.98
N PRO A 123 -6.01 -8.17 23.79
CA PRO A 123 -5.75 -6.73 23.68
C PRO A 123 -4.26 -6.35 23.74
N GLN A 124 -3.49 -7.02 24.60
CA GLN A 124 -2.04 -6.83 24.72
C GLN A 124 -1.32 -7.22 23.43
N HIS A 125 -1.72 -8.35 22.81
CA HIS A 125 -1.18 -8.76 21.52
C HIS A 125 -1.59 -7.80 20.40
N ARG A 126 -2.84 -7.30 20.37
CA ARG A 126 -3.25 -6.30 19.38
C ARG A 126 -2.37 -5.06 19.42
N PHE A 127 -2.07 -4.55 20.61
CA PHE A 127 -1.17 -3.40 20.77
C PHE A 127 0.24 -3.69 20.20
N LEU A 128 0.80 -4.86 20.49
CA LEU A 128 2.09 -5.29 19.94
C LEU A 128 2.05 -5.42 18.41
N LEU A 129 0.98 -6.00 17.87
CA LEU A 129 0.79 -6.13 16.42
C LEU A 129 0.64 -4.76 15.74
N PHE A 130 -0.06 -3.82 16.36
CA PHE A 130 -0.12 -2.44 15.88
C PHE A 130 1.27 -1.78 15.88
N LYS A 131 2.09 -2.01 16.91
CA LYS A 131 3.47 -1.53 16.94
C LYS A 131 4.29 -2.12 15.79
N ASN A 132 4.20 -3.43 15.56
CA ASN A 132 4.92 -4.13 14.48
C ASN A 132 4.43 -3.71 13.09
N LEU A 133 3.13 -3.50 12.91
CA LEU A 133 2.56 -2.93 11.69
C LEU A 133 3.12 -1.52 11.41
N ASN A 134 3.39 -0.75 12.46
CA ASN A 134 4.03 0.56 12.34
C ASN A 134 5.52 0.48 12.00
N LEU A 135 6.22 -0.62 12.32
CA LEU A 135 7.60 -0.85 11.89
C LEU A 135 7.68 -1.09 10.37
N LEU A 136 6.65 -1.66 9.77
CA LEU A 136 6.52 -1.80 8.31
C LEU A 136 6.25 -0.48 7.58
N LYS A 137 6.19 0.65 8.29
CA LYS A 137 6.08 1.98 7.67
C LYS A 137 7.42 2.42 7.11
N THR A 138 7.66 1.94 5.89
CA THR A 138 8.66 2.41 4.90
C THR A 138 10.12 2.37 5.32
N ASN A 139 10.92 1.86 4.40
CA ASN A 139 12.36 1.79 4.51
C ASN A 139 12.94 3.17 4.84
N PRO A 140 13.81 3.31 5.86
CA PRO A 140 14.63 4.49 6.00
C PRO A 140 15.49 4.76 4.74
N TYR A 141 15.80 3.75 3.92
CA TYR A 141 16.39 3.93 2.57
C TYR A 141 15.45 4.67 1.60
N TYR A 142 14.13 4.44 1.64
CA TYR A 142 13.17 5.25 0.86
C TYR A 142 13.00 6.66 1.43
N ARG A 143 13.24 6.87 2.73
CA ARG A 143 13.42 8.22 3.30
C ARG A 143 14.74 8.87 2.90
N LYS A 144 15.84 8.12 2.77
CA LYS A 144 17.12 8.61 2.25
C LYS A 144 17.05 8.91 0.75
N LEU A 145 16.18 8.23 0.00
CA LEU A 145 15.89 8.49 -1.43
C LEU A 145 14.95 9.68 -1.67
N ILE A 146 14.41 10.28 -0.61
CA ILE A 146 13.81 11.62 -0.64
C ILE A 146 14.76 12.51 0.18
N PRO A 147 15.92 12.86 -0.39
CA PRO A 147 15.99 14.05 -1.24
C PRO A 147 17.05 13.94 -2.36
N GLU A 148 16.65 14.04 -3.62
CA GLU A 148 17.36 15.02 -4.45
C GLU A 148 16.86 16.39 -3.95
N SER A 149 17.75 17.36 -3.74
CA SER A 149 17.49 18.54 -2.88
C SER A 149 16.15 19.20 -3.20
N GLN A 150 15.53 19.89 -2.24
CA GLN A 150 14.34 20.72 -2.52
C GLN A 150 14.54 21.57 -3.80
N GLU A 151 15.78 21.97 -4.08
CA GLU A 151 16.18 22.66 -5.30
C GLU A 151 16.01 21.82 -6.57
N GLU A 152 16.32 20.52 -6.58
CA GLU A 152 16.10 19.61 -7.72
C GLU A 152 14.60 19.43 -7.99
N LEU A 153 13.79 19.22 -6.95
CA LEU A 153 12.33 19.15 -7.08
C LEU A 153 11.75 20.46 -7.61
N LEU A 154 12.21 21.60 -7.09
CA LEU A 154 11.76 22.93 -7.52
C LEU A 154 12.23 23.26 -8.94
N SER A 155 13.44 22.83 -9.32
CA SER A 155 14.03 23.06 -10.64
C SER A 155 13.37 22.20 -11.73
N ASN A 156 12.91 20.99 -11.37
CA ASN A 156 12.23 20.05 -12.27
C ASN A 156 10.70 20.04 -12.06
N LEU A 157 10.15 21.02 -11.35
CA LEU A 157 8.73 21.08 -11.01
C LEU A 157 7.80 20.92 -12.24
N PRO A 158 8.03 21.58 -13.40
CA PRO A 158 7.17 21.41 -14.57
C PRO A 158 7.16 19.96 -15.08
N PHE A 159 8.31 19.28 -15.05
CA PHE A 159 8.45 17.89 -15.45
C PHE A 159 7.71 16.94 -14.50
N TYR A 160 7.82 17.17 -13.18
CA TYR A 160 7.10 16.35 -12.20
C TYR A 160 5.60 16.63 -12.14
N MET A 161 5.18 17.82 -12.56
CA MET A 161 3.76 18.15 -12.72
C MET A 161 3.15 17.53 -13.98
N GLU A 162 3.97 17.03 -14.92
CA GLU A 162 3.50 16.33 -16.11
C GLU A 162 2.81 15.01 -15.74
N GLN A 163 1.52 14.92 -16.09
CA GLN A 163 0.64 13.79 -15.78
C GLN A 163 0.49 13.52 -14.27
N ALA A 164 0.85 14.47 -13.42
CA ALA A 164 0.73 14.31 -11.97
C ALA A 164 -0.74 14.26 -11.53
N GLU A 165 -1.66 14.76 -12.36
CA GLU A 165 -3.09 14.62 -12.15
C GLU A 165 -3.55 13.16 -12.14
N LEU A 166 -2.87 12.26 -12.84
CA LEU A 166 -3.19 10.83 -12.88
C LEU A 166 -3.01 10.15 -11.52
N LEU A 167 -2.25 10.76 -10.58
CA LEU A 167 -2.18 10.29 -9.20
C LEU A 167 -3.58 10.20 -8.57
N ALA A 168 -4.51 11.09 -8.93
CA ALA A 168 -5.86 11.11 -8.38
C ALA A 168 -6.68 9.85 -8.73
N GLU A 169 -6.29 9.08 -9.75
CA GLU A 169 -6.93 7.82 -10.14
C GLU A 169 -6.42 6.62 -9.33
N LEU A 170 -5.33 6.79 -8.57
CA LEU A 170 -4.77 5.70 -7.80
C LEU A 170 -5.71 5.32 -6.64
N PRO A 171 -5.85 4.02 -6.32
CA PRO A 171 -6.69 3.57 -5.22
C PRO A 171 -6.35 4.22 -3.87
N ASP A 172 -5.09 4.62 -3.68
CA ASP A 172 -4.61 5.33 -2.50
C ASP A 172 -5.35 6.65 -2.21
N PHE A 173 -5.98 7.26 -3.22
CA PHE A 173 -6.73 8.51 -3.08
C PHE A 173 -8.25 8.32 -2.99
N SER A 174 -8.74 7.08 -3.02
CA SER A 174 -10.18 6.81 -2.92
C SER A 174 -10.82 7.31 -1.62
N GLY A 175 -10.04 7.38 -0.54
CA GLY A 175 -10.48 7.94 0.74
C GLY A 175 -10.70 9.46 0.76
N VAL A 176 -10.42 10.17 -0.33
CA VAL A 176 -10.69 11.62 -0.48
C VAL A 176 -11.59 11.95 -1.67
N TYR A 177 -12.25 10.94 -2.25
CA TYR A 177 -13.24 11.16 -3.30
C TYR A 177 -14.53 11.78 -2.74
N PHE A 178 -15.26 12.45 -3.63
CA PHE A 178 -16.48 13.18 -3.30
C PHE A 178 -17.71 12.35 -3.66
N THR A 179 -18.73 12.43 -2.81
CA THR A 179 -20.00 11.72 -3.03
C THR A 179 -20.87 12.40 -4.09
N ALA A 180 -21.82 11.66 -4.66
CA ALA A 180 -22.72 12.20 -5.68
C ALA A 180 -23.50 13.46 -5.21
N PRO A 181 -24.07 13.51 -3.99
CA PRO A 181 -24.76 14.71 -3.50
C PRO A 181 -23.83 15.91 -3.34
N GLU A 182 -22.58 15.67 -2.91
CA GLU A 182 -21.57 16.72 -2.76
C GLU A 182 -21.18 17.35 -4.10
N MET A 183 -21.15 16.57 -5.16
CA MET A 183 -20.77 17.03 -6.51
C MET A 183 -21.94 17.58 -7.33
N ALA A 184 -23.19 17.39 -6.91
CA ALA A 184 -24.37 17.83 -7.65
C ALA A 184 -24.30 19.31 -8.13
N PRO A 185 -23.79 20.28 -7.33
CA PRO A 185 -23.66 21.67 -7.78
C PRO A 185 -22.71 21.89 -8.96
N PHE A 186 -21.81 20.94 -9.22
CA PHE A 186 -20.71 21.03 -10.19
C PHE A 186 -20.86 20.03 -11.34
N TRP A 187 -21.92 19.22 -11.36
CA TRP A 187 -22.08 18.08 -12.28
C TRP A 187 -21.88 18.45 -13.76
N ASN A 188 -22.46 19.58 -14.17
CA ASN A 188 -22.35 20.09 -15.53
C ASN A 188 -20.93 20.57 -15.86
N ALA A 189 -20.24 21.17 -14.90
CA ALA A 189 -18.87 21.64 -15.07
C ALA A 189 -17.89 20.45 -15.14
N ILE A 190 -18.07 19.45 -14.27
CA ILE A 190 -17.23 18.24 -14.23
C ILE A 190 -17.43 17.39 -15.49
N SER A 191 -18.67 17.16 -15.90
CA SER A 191 -18.98 16.34 -17.10
C SER A 191 -18.40 16.89 -18.39
N LYS A 192 -18.31 18.22 -18.52
CA LYS A 192 -17.68 18.90 -19.65
C LYS A 192 -16.20 19.18 -19.45
N TYR A 193 -15.68 18.93 -18.24
CA TYR A 193 -14.34 19.29 -17.79
C TYR A 193 -14.03 20.79 -17.99
N THR A 194 -15.05 21.65 -17.86
CA THR A 194 -14.96 23.10 -18.06
C THR A 194 -15.64 23.82 -16.90
N PHE A 195 -14.90 24.68 -16.20
CA PHE A 195 -15.41 25.43 -15.05
C PHE A 195 -15.46 26.92 -15.36
N THR A 196 -16.61 27.53 -15.17
CA THR A 196 -16.75 28.99 -15.23
C THR A 196 -16.22 29.63 -13.95
N ALA A 197 -16.01 30.95 -13.96
CA ALA A 197 -15.61 31.67 -12.74
C ALA A 197 -16.60 31.47 -11.58
N ALA A 198 -17.89 31.35 -11.87
CA ALA A 198 -18.92 31.05 -10.86
C ALA A 198 -18.78 29.63 -10.29
N ASP A 199 -18.42 28.65 -11.13
CA ASP A 199 -18.17 27.28 -10.68
C ASP A 199 -16.90 27.20 -9.84
N GLU A 200 -15.85 27.96 -10.21
CA GLU A 200 -14.61 28.05 -9.43
C GLU A 200 -14.87 28.65 -8.05
N TYR A 201 -15.65 29.73 -7.95
CA TYR A 201 -16.01 30.32 -6.66
C TYR A 201 -16.77 29.32 -5.77
N LYS A 202 -17.76 28.62 -6.32
CA LYS A 202 -18.50 27.57 -5.60
C LYS A 202 -17.57 26.43 -5.18
N LEU A 203 -16.63 26.04 -6.03
CA LEU A 203 -15.68 24.96 -5.76
C LEU A 203 -14.69 25.36 -4.67
N GLU A 204 -14.26 26.62 -4.61
CA GLU A 204 -13.40 27.14 -3.54
C GLU A 204 -14.11 27.05 -2.17
N LEU A 205 -15.39 27.42 -2.11
CA LEU A 205 -16.21 27.26 -0.91
C LEU A 205 -16.41 25.79 -0.53
N PHE A 206 -16.58 24.92 -1.53
CA PHE A 206 -16.68 23.48 -1.34
C PHE A 206 -15.37 22.90 -0.78
N LEU A 207 -14.21 23.33 -1.28
CA LEU A 207 -12.88 22.95 -0.79
C LEU A 207 -12.54 23.69 0.53
N ASN A 208 -13.36 23.46 1.55
CA ASN A 208 -13.15 24.02 2.88
C ASN A 208 -11.85 23.50 3.53
N LEU A 209 -11.44 24.13 4.64
CA LEU A 209 -10.19 23.82 5.34
C LEU A 209 -10.05 22.33 5.69
N SER A 210 -11.14 21.69 6.13
CA SER A 210 -11.13 20.28 6.51
C SER A 210 -10.83 19.37 5.31
N ARG A 211 -11.48 19.61 4.17
CA ARG A 211 -11.23 18.84 2.93
C ARG A 211 -9.81 19.06 2.41
N LYS A 212 -9.34 20.31 2.42
CA LYS A 212 -7.96 20.66 2.05
C LYS A 212 -6.95 19.90 2.91
N GLN A 213 -7.15 19.89 4.23
CA GLN A 213 -6.29 19.13 5.15
C GLN A 213 -6.34 17.62 4.92
N GLN A 214 -7.51 17.05 4.62
CA GLN A 214 -7.64 15.62 4.34
C GLN A 214 -6.89 15.23 3.05
N ILE A 215 -6.97 16.05 2.00
CA ILE A 215 -6.24 15.84 0.75
C ILE A 215 -4.72 15.95 0.98
N LEU A 216 -4.26 16.99 1.68
CA LEU A 216 -2.84 17.15 2.02
C LEU A 216 -2.32 16.01 2.89
N PHE A 217 -3.11 15.57 3.87
CA PHE A 217 -2.76 14.42 4.71
C PHE A 217 -2.66 13.13 3.89
N THR A 218 -3.55 12.94 2.92
CA THR A 218 -3.52 11.77 2.03
C THR A 218 -2.30 11.81 1.13
N LEU A 219 -1.98 12.96 0.51
CA LEU A 219 -0.74 13.16 -0.25
C LEU A 219 0.51 12.93 0.60
N ALA A 220 0.58 13.50 1.80
CA ALA A 220 1.71 13.33 2.71
C ALA A 220 1.89 11.86 3.13
N ASN A 221 0.79 11.14 3.36
CA ASN A 221 0.85 9.69 3.61
C ASN A 221 1.28 8.90 2.39
N PHE A 222 0.82 9.27 1.19
CA PHE A 222 1.22 8.65 -0.06
C PHE A 222 2.72 8.84 -0.30
N ILE A 223 3.23 10.07 -0.24
CA ILE A 223 4.66 10.41 -0.34
C ILE A 223 5.47 9.59 0.67
N LYS A 224 4.99 9.49 1.91
CA LYS A 224 5.68 8.76 2.98
C LYS A 224 5.68 7.25 2.78
N ARG A 225 4.71 6.68 2.07
CA ARG A 225 4.45 5.22 2.06
C ARG A 225 4.65 4.57 0.69
N CYS A 226 4.57 5.34 -0.39
CA CYS A 226 4.69 4.85 -1.75
C CYS A 226 6.13 4.39 -2.01
N PRO A 227 6.33 3.17 -2.52
CA PRO A 227 7.67 2.67 -2.84
C PRO A 227 8.19 3.18 -4.19
N ASP A 228 7.35 3.77 -5.04
CA ASP A 228 7.72 4.27 -6.36
C ASP A 228 8.21 5.72 -6.30
N ILE A 229 9.50 5.92 -6.57
CA ILE A 229 10.14 7.23 -6.48
C ILE A 229 9.60 8.23 -7.51
N SER A 230 9.20 7.78 -8.70
CA SER A 230 8.62 8.65 -9.73
C SER A 230 7.28 9.19 -9.24
N LEU A 231 6.41 8.31 -8.72
CA LEU A 231 5.13 8.72 -8.15
C LEU A 231 5.29 9.59 -6.90
N VAL A 232 6.30 9.33 -6.07
CA VAL A 232 6.64 10.17 -4.92
C VAL A 232 7.06 11.57 -5.34
N LYS A 233 7.89 11.71 -6.38
CA LYS A 233 8.31 13.02 -6.91
C LYS A 233 7.12 13.79 -7.48
N LYS A 234 6.25 13.13 -8.27
CA LYS A 234 4.99 13.73 -8.76
C LYS A 234 4.08 14.15 -7.60
N ALA A 235 3.88 13.28 -6.60
CA ALA A 235 3.04 13.60 -5.46
C ALA A 235 3.61 14.72 -4.60
N SER A 236 4.94 14.80 -4.49
CA SER A 236 5.64 15.90 -3.81
C SER A 236 5.47 17.21 -4.57
N ALA A 237 5.58 17.20 -5.90
CA ALA A 237 5.32 18.36 -6.75
C ALA A 237 3.87 18.86 -6.62
N VAL A 238 2.90 17.94 -6.60
CA VAL A 238 1.49 18.27 -6.29
C VAL A 238 1.38 18.88 -4.90
N TYR A 239 1.97 18.25 -3.88
CA TYR A 239 1.86 18.71 -2.49
C TYR A 239 2.39 20.13 -2.28
N ILE A 240 3.52 20.50 -2.93
CA ILE A 240 4.11 21.83 -2.77
C ILE A 240 3.45 22.91 -3.64
N THR A 241 2.77 22.53 -4.73
CA THR A 241 2.12 23.50 -5.64
C THR A 241 0.67 23.76 -5.27
N LEU A 242 0.03 22.82 -4.58
CA LEU A 242 -1.39 22.85 -4.26
C LEU A 242 -1.74 23.98 -3.28
N GLY A 243 -2.39 25.02 -3.78
CA GLY A 243 -2.81 26.18 -3.00
C GLY A 243 -1.74 27.23 -2.77
N GLU A 244 -0.47 26.86 -2.91
CA GLU A 244 0.67 27.77 -2.77
C GLU A 244 1.04 28.42 -4.11
N VAL A 245 1.18 27.61 -5.16
CA VAL A 245 1.59 28.06 -6.51
C VAL A 245 0.40 28.05 -7.46
N ILE A 246 -0.41 26.99 -7.41
CA ILE A 246 -1.59 26.83 -8.24
C ILE A 246 -2.81 26.83 -7.32
N PRO A 247 -3.80 27.73 -7.55
CA PRO A 247 -5.02 27.73 -6.76
C PRO A 247 -5.69 26.35 -6.75
N TRP A 248 -6.21 25.94 -5.59
CA TRP A 248 -6.83 24.63 -5.38
C TRP A 248 -7.85 24.27 -6.46
N THR A 249 -8.74 25.21 -6.77
CA THR A 249 -9.77 25.05 -7.80
C THR A 249 -9.19 24.78 -9.19
N LYS A 250 -8.01 25.32 -9.51
CA LYS A 250 -7.37 25.22 -10.83
C LYS A 250 -6.33 24.10 -10.90
N HIS A 251 -6.01 23.48 -9.78
CA HIS A 251 -4.95 22.50 -9.73
C HIS A 251 -5.32 21.22 -10.50
N PRO A 252 -4.49 20.74 -11.46
CA PRO A 252 -4.81 19.58 -12.30
C PRO A 252 -5.20 18.32 -11.50
N PHE A 253 -4.43 18.02 -10.44
CA PHE A 253 -4.75 16.94 -9.50
C PHE A 253 -6.16 17.06 -8.88
N ILE A 254 -6.58 18.26 -8.45
CA ILE A 254 -7.93 18.47 -7.89
C ILE A 254 -9.00 18.32 -8.96
N ARG A 255 -8.77 18.85 -10.17
CA ARG A 255 -9.69 18.69 -11.30
C ARG A 255 -9.88 17.21 -11.65
N ARG A 256 -8.80 16.43 -11.62
CA ARG A 256 -8.87 14.98 -11.88
C ARG A 256 -9.56 14.24 -10.73
N LEU A 257 -9.31 14.61 -9.47
CA LEU A 257 -10.01 14.05 -8.32
C LEU A 257 -11.53 14.21 -8.42
N LEU A 258 -12.00 15.39 -8.84
CA LEU A 258 -13.41 15.66 -9.11
C LEU A 258 -13.95 14.80 -10.25
N ALA A 259 -13.20 14.65 -11.34
CA ALA A 259 -13.60 13.85 -12.49
C ALA A 259 -13.71 12.35 -12.15
N VAL A 260 -12.75 11.81 -11.38
CA VAL A 260 -12.78 10.42 -10.92
C VAL A 260 -13.96 10.19 -9.99
N SER A 261 -14.13 11.07 -9.00
CA SER A 261 -15.29 11.02 -8.09
C SER A 261 -16.61 11.00 -8.86
N TYR A 262 -16.74 11.85 -9.89
CA TYR A 262 -17.92 11.91 -10.76
C TYR A 262 -18.18 10.60 -11.50
N GLN A 263 -17.14 9.97 -12.06
CA GLN A 263 -17.25 8.67 -12.74
C GLN A 263 -17.69 7.56 -11.79
N GLU A 264 -17.16 7.53 -10.57
CA GLU A 264 -17.59 6.59 -9.54
C GLU A 264 -19.07 6.80 -9.16
N ALA A 265 -19.46 8.06 -8.95
CA ALA A 265 -20.83 8.42 -8.64
C ALA A 265 -21.81 7.97 -9.73
N LEU A 266 -21.49 8.19 -11.01
CA LEU A 266 -22.29 7.67 -12.13
C LEU A 266 -22.39 6.15 -12.10
N THR A 267 -21.27 5.46 -11.89
CA THR A 267 -21.23 3.99 -11.87
C THR A 267 -22.13 3.43 -10.77
N LEU A 268 -22.18 4.06 -9.60
CA LEU A 268 -23.04 3.66 -8.48
C LEU A 268 -24.53 3.92 -8.77
N ILE A 269 -24.85 5.04 -9.42
CA ILE A 269 -26.22 5.37 -9.83
C ILE A 269 -26.75 4.39 -10.89
N TYR A 270 -25.91 3.99 -11.85
CA TYR A 270 -26.31 3.03 -12.89
C TYR A 270 -26.48 1.60 -12.36
N LYS A 271 -25.79 1.21 -11.28
CA LYS A 271 -25.96 -0.11 -10.63
C LYS A 271 -27.22 -0.22 -9.77
N THR A 272 -27.85 0.89 -9.43
CA THR A 272 -29.03 0.95 -8.56
C THR A 272 -30.36 1.15 -9.32
N LYS A 273 -30.29 1.29 -10.64
CA LYS A 273 -31.43 1.23 -11.57
C LYS A 273 -31.49 -0.12 -12.26
#